data_AF-A0A098SC39-F1
#
_entry.id   AF-A0A098SC39-F1
#
_cell.length_a   1.000
_cell.length_b   1.000
_cell.length_c   1.000
_cell.angle_alpha   90.00
_cell.angle_beta   90.00
_cell.angle_gamma   90.00
#
_symmetry.space_group_name_H-M   'P 1'
#
loop_
_entity.id
_entity.type
_entity.pdbx_description
1 polymer ?
#
loop_
_entity_poly.entity_id
_entity_poly.type
_entity_poly.pdbx_seq_one_letter_code
_entity_poly.pdbx_strand_id
1 'polypeptide(L)'
;MQKLQFDSAAAPAPLSKVLKSCWVMRSSAEDRQTVPDLLIPDGCPEVIFVYQGGYRKVALHQPEVSQRVTESCLVGLQTQTQLVTRVSPVHIVGLKLKPAGFYRLFPKVAAEAAQQNLPIAQLRIPWLQQLETQLKALHTAAEILDHLQGTLPLQCIQMPDGLAIVQRCIEAQLQEQGQIPIQELARQHHRSIRQLQRYFKQYTGITPKQFARLIRFKALYKDSVIREVQPGNYFQYGYFDQMHFIKDFKAHLGITPTAVADRDFQLQNEMARISRS
;
A
#
# COMPACT_ATOMS: atom_id res chain seq x y z
N MET A 1 -22.76 16.43 15.38
CA MET A 1 -22.64 15.92 13.99
C MET A 1 -21.28 15.25 13.85
N GLN A 2 -21.23 13.92 13.69
CA GLN A 2 -19.95 13.23 13.47
C GLN A 2 -19.60 13.28 11.98
N LYS A 3 -18.59 14.11 11.69
CA LYS A 3 -17.78 14.13 10.46
C LYS A 3 -17.17 12.74 10.21
N LEU A 4 -16.58 12.52 9.04
CA LEU A 4 -15.72 11.37 8.74
C LEU A 4 -14.84 11.01 9.95
N GLN A 5 -14.93 9.78 10.41
CA GLN A 5 -14.12 9.21 11.48
C GLN A 5 -13.07 8.32 10.87
N PHE A 6 -11.82 8.58 11.24
CA PHE A 6 -10.69 7.76 10.89
C PHE A 6 -9.93 7.42 12.17
N ASP A 7 -9.80 6.14 12.44
CA ASP A 7 -9.01 5.61 13.53
C ASP A 7 -7.90 4.72 12.97
N SER A 8 -6.71 4.76 13.56
CA SER A 8 -5.59 3.94 13.09
C SER A 8 -4.62 3.64 14.22
N ALA A 9 -4.07 2.43 14.20
CA ALA A 9 -3.09 1.98 15.17
C ALA A 9 -2.00 1.14 14.50
N ALA A 10 -0.76 1.31 14.94
CA ALA A 10 0.35 0.45 14.53
C ALA A 10 0.17 -0.95 15.12
N ALA A 11 0.54 -1.99 14.38
CA ALA A 11 0.41 -3.36 14.85
C ALA A 11 1.39 -3.62 16.02
N PRO A 12 0.92 -4.07 17.20
CA PRO A 12 1.79 -4.43 18.31
C PRO A 12 2.53 -5.75 18.04
N ALA A 13 3.54 -6.08 18.85
CA ALA A 13 4.07 -7.44 18.85
C ALA A 13 3.01 -8.42 19.40
N PRO A 14 2.88 -9.66 18.85
CA PRO A 14 3.68 -10.24 17.78
C PRO A 14 3.17 -9.93 16.36
N LEU A 15 2.02 -9.25 16.20
CA LEU A 15 1.39 -8.94 14.91
C LEU A 15 2.30 -8.12 13.98
N SER A 16 3.16 -7.26 14.55
CA SER A 16 4.14 -6.46 13.81
C SER A 16 5.09 -7.27 12.92
N LYS A 17 5.18 -8.60 13.10
CA LYS A 17 5.93 -9.51 12.20
C LYS A 17 5.26 -9.68 10.82
N VAL A 18 3.97 -9.38 10.70
CA VAL A 18 3.15 -9.59 9.50
C VAL A 18 2.43 -8.31 9.10
N LEU A 19 1.83 -7.63 10.06
CA LEU A 19 1.10 -6.38 9.90
C LEU A 19 2.01 -5.17 10.14
N LYS A 20 1.70 -4.07 9.47
CA LYS A 20 2.25 -2.75 9.75
C LYS A 20 1.31 -1.98 10.66
N SER A 21 0.02 -1.94 10.30
CA SER A 21 -1.00 -1.16 10.99
C SER A 21 -2.40 -1.65 10.64
N CYS A 22 -3.38 -1.18 11.41
CA CYS A 22 -4.80 -1.28 11.13
C CYS A 22 -5.39 0.13 11.07
N TRP A 23 -6.37 0.33 10.19
CA TRP A 23 -7.16 1.55 10.14
C TRP A 23 -8.65 1.23 9.98
N VAL A 24 -9.49 2.11 10.50
CA VAL A 24 -10.94 2.04 10.42
C VAL A 24 -11.45 3.40 9.91
N MET A 25 -12.30 3.37 8.90
CA MET A 25 -12.92 4.56 8.33
C MET A 25 -14.44 4.43 8.38
N ARG A 26 -15.10 5.44 8.95
CA ARG A 26 -16.56 5.53 9.05
C ARG A 26 -17.03 6.92 8.62
N SER A 27 -18.11 6.99 7.84
CA SER A 27 -18.74 8.28 7.47
C SER A 27 -20.24 8.21 7.62
N SER A 28 -20.84 9.39 7.82
CA SER A 28 -22.29 9.59 7.84
C SER A 28 -22.79 10.06 6.46
N ALA A 29 -24.11 10.02 6.23
CA ALA A 29 -24.73 10.51 5.00
C ALA A 29 -24.50 12.01 4.72
N GLU A 30 -24.21 12.76 5.78
CA GLU A 30 -23.93 14.20 5.74
C GLU A 30 -22.49 14.50 5.29
N ASP A 31 -21.58 13.52 5.38
CA ASP A 31 -20.17 13.64 4.97
C ASP A 31 -20.01 13.36 3.46
N ARG A 32 -20.26 14.39 2.65
CA ARG A 32 -20.02 14.33 1.20
C ARG A 32 -18.57 14.68 0.88
N GLN A 33 -17.88 13.77 0.22
CA GLN A 33 -16.58 14.06 -0.36
C GLN A 33 -16.74 14.97 -1.58
N THR A 34 -16.16 16.17 -1.53
CA THR A 34 -16.23 17.17 -2.60
C THR A 34 -15.06 17.06 -3.58
N VAL A 35 -13.90 16.55 -3.14
CA VAL A 35 -12.69 16.37 -3.94
C VAL A 35 -12.13 14.97 -3.72
N PRO A 36 -11.66 14.25 -4.75
CA PRO A 36 -11.03 12.94 -4.60
C PRO A 36 -9.77 13.00 -3.73
N ASP A 37 -9.56 11.96 -2.93
CA ASP A 37 -8.36 11.79 -2.12
C ASP A 37 -7.26 11.15 -2.96
N LEU A 38 -6.03 11.63 -2.80
CA LEU A 38 -4.87 11.06 -3.49
C LEU A 38 -4.29 9.91 -2.66
N LEU A 39 -4.46 8.68 -3.13
CA LEU A 39 -3.88 7.48 -2.53
C LEU A 39 -2.55 7.14 -3.18
N ILE A 40 -1.47 7.31 -2.40
CA ILE A 40 -0.12 7.04 -2.83
C ILE A 40 0.31 5.67 -2.33
N PRO A 41 0.78 4.77 -3.21
CA PRO A 41 1.24 3.47 -2.77
C PRO A 41 2.45 3.60 -1.86
N ASP A 42 2.48 2.82 -0.79
CA ASP A 42 3.50 2.92 0.25
C ASP A 42 4.40 1.68 0.32
N GLY A 43 4.20 0.75 -0.62
CA GLY A 43 4.88 -0.54 -0.70
C GLY A 43 4.20 -1.66 0.10
N CYS A 44 3.07 -1.39 0.75
CA CYS A 44 2.35 -2.39 1.55
C CYS A 44 1.07 -2.87 0.83
N PRO A 45 0.86 -4.18 0.67
CA PRO A 45 -0.45 -4.73 0.36
C PRO A 45 -1.40 -4.64 1.57
N GLU A 46 -2.71 -4.70 1.33
CA GLU A 46 -3.75 -4.56 2.34
C GLU A 46 -4.82 -5.64 2.22
N VAL A 47 -5.44 -6.01 3.34
CA VAL A 47 -6.75 -6.66 3.37
C VAL A 47 -7.77 -5.57 3.68
N ILE A 48 -8.75 -5.37 2.80
CA ILE A 48 -9.80 -4.37 2.97
C ILE A 48 -11.11 -5.10 3.23
N PHE A 49 -11.74 -4.84 4.38
CA PHE A 49 -13.10 -5.28 4.68
C PHE A 49 -14.07 -4.12 4.47
N VAL A 50 -15.09 -4.33 3.64
CA VAL A 50 -16.12 -3.33 3.33
C VAL A 50 -17.43 -3.77 3.96
N TYR A 51 -17.82 -3.12 5.06
CA TYR A 51 -19.05 -3.45 5.80
C TYR A 51 -20.24 -2.57 5.42
N GLN A 52 -19.97 -1.38 4.86
CA GLN A 52 -20.98 -0.48 4.35
C GLN A 52 -20.39 0.33 3.19
N GLY A 53 -21.18 0.49 2.12
CA GLY A 53 -20.86 1.38 1.02
C GLY A 53 -19.68 0.94 0.17
N GLY A 54 -18.77 1.89 -0.10
CA GLY A 54 -17.55 1.62 -0.84
C GLY A 54 -16.91 2.90 -1.38
N TYR A 55 -15.89 2.72 -2.20
CA TYR A 55 -15.19 3.81 -2.88
C TYR A 55 -14.94 3.47 -4.34
N ARG A 56 -14.78 4.50 -5.15
CA ARG A 56 -14.29 4.42 -6.52
C ARG A 56 -12.82 4.80 -6.52
N LYS A 57 -11.99 4.02 -7.21
CA LYS A 57 -10.59 4.34 -7.48
C LYS A 57 -10.38 4.54 -8.98
N VAL A 58 -9.59 5.55 -9.31
CA VAL A 58 -9.20 5.88 -10.69
C VAL A 58 -7.69 6.06 -10.71
N ALA A 59 -6.99 5.35 -11.58
CA ALA A 59 -5.55 5.55 -11.71
C ALA A 59 -5.29 6.87 -12.46
N LEU A 60 -4.42 7.72 -11.93
CA LEU A 60 -4.19 9.04 -12.56
C LEU A 60 -3.63 8.95 -13.99
N HIS A 61 -2.92 7.87 -14.32
CA HIS A 61 -2.37 7.64 -15.66
C HIS A 61 -3.40 7.07 -16.66
N GLN A 62 -4.57 6.63 -16.18
CA GLN A 62 -5.69 6.06 -16.95
C GLN A 62 -7.02 6.56 -16.37
N PRO A 63 -7.32 7.87 -16.48
CA PRO A 63 -8.50 8.47 -15.87
C PRO A 63 -9.83 7.89 -16.36
N GLU A 64 -9.84 7.29 -17.55
CA GLU A 64 -10.99 6.62 -18.17
C GLU A 64 -11.34 5.28 -17.50
N VAL A 65 -10.39 4.64 -16.82
CA VAL A 65 -10.62 3.36 -16.15
C VAL A 65 -10.92 3.59 -14.67
N SER A 66 -12.18 3.38 -14.29
CA SER A 66 -12.61 3.45 -12.89
C SER A 66 -12.98 2.07 -12.35
N GLN A 67 -12.50 1.75 -11.15
CA GLN A 67 -12.87 0.53 -10.43
C GLN A 67 -13.65 0.91 -9.17
N ARG A 68 -14.79 0.25 -8.93
CA ARG A 68 -15.52 0.35 -7.68
C ARG A 68 -15.07 -0.75 -6.74
N VAL A 69 -14.84 -0.41 -5.48
CA VAL A 69 -14.54 -1.33 -4.39
C VAL A 69 -15.71 -1.24 -3.41
N THR A 70 -16.62 -2.21 -3.52
CA THR A 70 -17.85 -2.32 -2.72
C THR A 70 -17.94 -3.63 -1.96
N GLU A 71 -16.93 -4.49 -2.11
CA GLU A 71 -16.81 -5.78 -1.45
C GLU A 71 -15.41 -5.91 -0.84
N SER A 72 -15.29 -6.73 0.19
CA SER A 72 -14.02 -6.98 0.86
C SER A 72 -13.05 -7.68 -0.09
N CYS A 73 -11.78 -7.24 -0.10
CA CYS A 73 -10.78 -7.71 -1.06
C CYS A 73 -9.37 -7.73 -0.48
N LEU A 74 -8.51 -8.57 -1.05
CA LEU A 74 -7.07 -8.42 -0.94
C LEU A 74 -6.61 -7.39 -1.97
N VAL A 75 -5.96 -6.33 -1.50
CA VAL A 75 -5.30 -5.33 -2.33
C VAL A 75 -3.81 -5.67 -2.37
N GLY A 76 -3.33 -6.19 -3.48
CA GLY A 76 -1.90 -6.46 -3.61
C GLY A 76 -1.08 -5.18 -3.74
N LEU A 77 0.24 -5.34 -3.76
CA LEU A 77 1.17 -4.22 -3.81
C LEU A 77 0.90 -3.36 -5.05
N GLN A 78 0.60 -2.08 -4.82
CA GLN A 78 0.34 -1.09 -5.86
C GLN A 78 1.61 -0.27 -6.15
N THR A 79 1.78 0.18 -7.39
CA THR A 79 2.87 1.10 -7.78
C THR A 79 2.36 2.38 -8.42
N GLN A 80 1.05 2.48 -8.65
CA GLN A 80 0.39 3.59 -9.32
C GLN A 80 -0.45 4.38 -8.33
N THR A 81 -0.36 5.70 -8.41
CA THR A 81 -1.18 6.62 -7.60
C THR A 81 -2.63 6.59 -8.09
N GLN A 82 -3.56 6.56 -7.15
CA GLN A 82 -4.98 6.50 -7.42
C GLN A 82 -5.70 7.69 -6.80
N LEU A 83 -6.68 8.23 -7.53
CA LEU A 83 -7.69 9.10 -6.96
C LEU A 83 -8.81 8.24 -6.40
N VAL A 84 -9.20 8.51 -5.16
CA VAL A 84 -10.22 7.75 -4.47
C VAL A 84 -11.38 8.65 -4.05
N THR A 85 -12.59 8.22 -4.37
CA THR A 85 -13.82 8.94 -4.05
C THR A 85 -14.82 7.99 -3.39
N ARG A 86 -15.27 8.32 -2.17
CA ARG A 86 -16.37 7.63 -1.48
C ARG A 86 -17.64 7.78 -2.30
N VAL A 87 -18.32 6.67 -2.57
CA VAL A 87 -19.56 6.68 -3.39
C VAL A 87 -20.83 6.73 -2.53
N SER A 88 -20.70 6.46 -1.24
CA SER A 88 -21.76 6.50 -0.22
C SER A 88 -21.11 6.61 1.16
N PRO A 89 -21.88 6.72 2.25
CA PRO A 89 -21.35 6.46 3.59
C PRO A 89 -20.64 5.11 3.63
N VAL A 90 -19.51 5.08 4.32
CA VAL A 90 -18.63 3.91 4.38
C VAL A 90 -18.44 3.44 5.82
N HIS A 91 -18.25 2.13 5.96
CA HIS A 91 -17.61 1.50 7.12
C HIS A 91 -16.60 0.50 6.55
N ILE A 92 -15.32 0.88 6.61
CA ILE A 92 -14.24 0.12 5.99
C ILE A 92 -13.14 -0.09 7.03
N VAL A 93 -12.65 -1.33 7.10
CA VAL A 93 -11.48 -1.69 7.88
C VAL A 93 -10.37 -2.08 6.92
N GLY A 94 -9.18 -1.52 7.10
CA GLY A 94 -7.98 -1.95 6.39
C GLY A 94 -6.95 -2.54 7.33
N LEU A 95 -6.44 -3.71 6.98
CA LEU A 95 -5.28 -4.32 7.60
C LEU A 95 -4.11 -4.13 6.65
N LYS A 96 -3.12 -3.32 7.04
CA LYS A 96 -1.94 -3.09 6.22
C LYS A 96 -0.86 -4.12 6.54
N LEU A 97 -0.40 -4.84 5.53
CA LEU A 97 0.56 -5.93 5.68
C LEU A 97 1.93 -5.53 5.16
N LYS A 98 2.98 -6.02 5.82
CA LYS A 98 4.31 -6.03 5.24
C LYS A 98 4.30 -6.96 4.01
N PRO A 99 5.05 -6.70 2.93
CA PRO A 99 5.07 -7.58 1.75
C PRO A 99 5.38 -9.04 2.10
N ALA A 100 6.35 -9.26 2.99
CA ALA A 100 6.64 -10.60 3.48
C ALA A 100 5.48 -11.20 4.29
N GLY A 101 4.81 -10.39 5.12
CA GLY A 101 3.62 -10.78 5.86
C GLY A 101 2.44 -11.18 4.97
N PHE A 102 2.25 -10.48 3.86
CA PHE A 102 1.21 -10.79 2.88
C PHE A 102 1.47 -12.12 2.18
N TYR A 103 2.70 -12.36 1.70
CA TYR A 103 3.07 -13.67 1.15
C TYR A 103 2.87 -14.79 2.17
N ARG A 104 3.25 -14.52 3.42
CA ARG A 104 3.10 -15.44 4.55
C ARG A 104 1.63 -15.87 4.72
N LEU A 105 0.69 -14.93 4.77
CA LEU A 105 -0.73 -15.27 4.92
C LEU A 105 -1.37 -15.81 3.63
N PHE A 106 -0.87 -15.41 2.47
CA PHE A 106 -1.51 -15.62 1.18
C PHE A 106 -0.54 -16.13 0.09
N PRO A 107 0.21 -17.23 0.32
CA PRO A 107 1.35 -17.62 -0.53
C PRO A 107 0.95 -17.99 -1.96
N LYS A 108 -0.29 -18.44 -2.17
CA LYS A 108 -0.81 -18.85 -3.49
C LYS A 108 -1.22 -17.68 -4.37
N VAL A 109 -1.54 -16.52 -3.78
CA VAL A 109 -2.09 -15.36 -4.51
C VAL A 109 -1.15 -14.15 -4.48
N ALA A 110 -0.10 -14.17 -3.64
CA ALA A 110 0.74 -13.00 -3.42
C ALA A 110 1.43 -12.45 -4.68
N ALA A 111 1.87 -13.32 -5.59
CA ALA A 111 2.50 -12.89 -6.84
C ALA A 111 1.50 -12.27 -7.83
N GLU A 112 0.31 -12.85 -7.95
CA GLU A 112 -0.74 -12.41 -8.89
C GLU A 112 -1.53 -11.20 -8.38
N ALA A 113 -1.62 -11.03 -7.06
CA ALA A 113 -2.35 -9.93 -6.44
C ALA A 113 -1.74 -8.55 -6.73
N ALA A 114 -0.45 -8.48 -7.11
CA ALA A 114 0.21 -7.20 -7.38
C ALA A 114 -0.55 -6.40 -8.45
N GLN A 115 -0.78 -5.10 -8.17
CA GLN A 115 -1.62 -4.20 -8.98
C GLN A 115 -3.10 -4.61 -9.10
N GLN A 116 -3.59 -5.57 -8.32
CA GLN A 116 -4.97 -6.05 -8.38
C GLN A 116 -5.70 -5.90 -7.04
N ASN A 117 -7.04 -5.89 -7.13
CA ASN A 117 -7.92 -6.15 -6.00
C ASN A 117 -8.58 -7.50 -6.24
N LEU A 118 -8.34 -8.46 -5.36
CA LEU A 118 -8.90 -9.80 -5.44
C LEU A 118 -10.05 -9.91 -4.41
N PRO A 119 -11.32 -10.01 -4.84
CA PRO A 119 -12.45 -10.13 -3.92
C PRO A 119 -12.33 -11.35 -3.02
N ILE A 120 -12.51 -11.17 -1.70
CA ILE A 120 -12.40 -12.27 -0.70
C ILE A 120 -13.40 -13.37 -1.00
N ALA A 121 -14.59 -13.02 -1.50
CA ALA A 121 -15.63 -13.98 -1.89
C ALA A 121 -15.19 -14.96 -3.00
N GLN A 122 -14.23 -14.56 -3.85
CA GLN A 122 -13.68 -15.40 -4.92
C GLN A 122 -12.49 -16.25 -4.45
N LEU A 123 -11.98 -16.00 -3.25
CA LEU A 123 -10.83 -16.70 -2.68
C LEU A 123 -11.28 -17.89 -1.83
N ARG A 124 -10.63 -19.04 -2.01
CA ARG A 124 -10.87 -20.25 -1.20
C ARG A 124 -10.03 -20.21 0.09
N ILE A 125 -10.29 -19.23 0.95
CA ILE A 125 -9.53 -18.98 2.20
C ILE A 125 -10.51 -18.85 3.40
N PRO A 126 -10.93 -19.98 4.01
CA PRO A 126 -12.00 -19.99 5.01
C PRO A 126 -11.72 -19.15 6.25
N TRP A 127 -10.48 -19.16 6.76
CA TRP A 127 -10.11 -18.38 7.94
C TRP A 127 -10.26 -16.87 7.70
N LEU A 128 -10.07 -16.40 6.47
CA LEU A 128 -10.20 -14.99 6.11
C LEU A 128 -11.67 -14.56 6.08
N GLN A 129 -12.56 -15.43 5.57
CA GLN A 129 -14.01 -15.20 5.57
C GLN A 129 -14.59 -15.22 7.00
N GLN A 130 -14.07 -16.12 7.84
CA GLN A 130 -14.41 -16.14 9.26
C GLN A 130 -13.93 -14.85 9.96
N LEU A 131 -12.70 -14.41 9.67
CA LEU A 131 -12.15 -13.18 10.22
C LEU A 131 -13.00 -11.96 9.80
N GLU A 132 -13.38 -11.86 8.53
CA GLU A 132 -14.26 -10.80 8.03
C GLU A 132 -15.55 -10.68 8.85
N THR A 133 -16.16 -11.82 9.16
CA THR A 133 -17.39 -11.89 9.96
C THR A 133 -17.15 -11.43 11.40
N GLN A 134 -16.06 -11.85 12.02
CA GLN A 134 -15.72 -11.51 13.41
C GLN A 134 -15.40 -10.02 13.58
N LEU A 135 -14.70 -9.42 12.62
CA LEU A 135 -14.29 -8.02 12.70
C LEU A 135 -15.44 -7.02 12.47
N LYS A 136 -16.59 -7.46 11.93
CA LYS A 136 -17.74 -6.60 11.62
C LYS A 136 -18.30 -5.83 12.82
N ALA A 137 -18.22 -6.43 14.01
CA ALA A 137 -18.74 -5.85 15.25
C ALA A 137 -17.74 -4.93 15.96
N LEU A 138 -16.48 -4.90 15.52
CA LEU A 138 -15.43 -4.06 16.12
C LEU A 138 -15.42 -2.69 15.46
N HIS A 139 -15.05 -1.65 16.21
CA HIS A 139 -15.22 -0.26 15.78
C HIS A 139 -13.92 0.53 15.80
N THR A 140 -12.89 0.07 16.53
CA THR A 140 -11.59 0.72 16.60
C THR A 140 -10.47 -0.18 16.09
N ALA A 141 -9.40 0.44 15.58
CA ALA A 141 -8.19 -0.24 15.17
C ALA A 141 -7.54 -1.00 16.34
N ALA A 142 -7.64 -0.47 17.57
CA ALA A 142 -7.14 -1.15 18.77
C ALA A 142 -7.89 -2.46 19.06
N GLU A 143 -9.23 -2.44 19.06
CA GLU A 143 -10.06 -3.65 19.25
C GLU A 143 -9.77 -4.70 18.18
N ILE A 144 -9.66 -4.26 16.91
CA ILE A 144 -9.34 -5.16 15.79
C ILE A 144 -7.97 -5.79 16.01
N LEU A 145 -6.94 -5.00 16.30
CA LEU A 145 -5.59 -5.51 16.54
C LEU A 145 -5.54 -6.47 17.75
N ASP A 146 -6.29 -6.21 18.82
CA ASP A 146 -6.39 -7.14 19.95
C ASP A 146 -6.99 -8.48 19.52
N HIS A 147 -8.12 -8.46 18.81
CA HIS A 147 -8.76 -9.66 18.26
C HIS A 147 -7.85 -10.45 17.30
N LEU A 148 -7.05 -9.75 16.50
CA LEU A 148 -6.09 -10.38 15.58
C LEU A 148 -5.02 -11.20 16.29
N GLN A 149 -4.65 -10.88 17.54
CA GLN A 149 -3.62 -11.61 18.27
C GLN A 149 -4.01 -13.08 18.51
N GLY A 150 -5.31 -13.35 18.70
CA GLY A 150 -5.83 -14.70 18.92
C GLY A 150 -6.30 -15.44 17.65
N THR A 151 -6.36 -14.76 16.50
CA THR A 151 -7.03 -15.31 15.30
C THR A 151 -6.14 -15.38 14.06
N LEU A 152 -5.10 -14.55 13.95
CA LEU A 152 -4.16 -14.70 12.84
C LEU A 152 -3.34 -15.99 13.00
N PRO A 153 -3.17 -16.79 11.94
CA PRO A 153 -2.44 -18.05 12.01
C PRO A 153 -0.91 -17.85 12.04
N LEU A 154 -0.40 -16.94 12.89
CA LEU A 154 1.01 -16.49 12.93
C LEU A 154 2.03 -17.64 13.09
N GLN A 155 1.63 -18.70 13.81
CA GLN A 155 2.49 -19.84 14.14
C GLN A 155 2.68 -20.81 12.97
N CYS A 156 1.75 -20.83 12.01
CA CYS A 156 1.75 -21.81 10.92
C CYS A 156 2.49 -21.32 9.67
N ILE A 157 3.19 -20.18 9.75
CA ILE A 157 3.61 -19.49 8.55
C ILE A 157 5.11 -19.60 8.29
N GLN A 158 5.43 -20.44 7.30
CA GLN A 158 6.77 -20.67 6.80
C GLN A 158 7.42 -19.38 6.29
N MET A 159 8.74 -19.28 6.47
CA MET A 159 9.56 -18.21 5.92
C MET A 159 10.66 -18.83 5.06
N PRO A 160 10.38 -19.08 3.77
CA PRO A 160 11.40 -19.60 2.86
C PRO A 160 12.61 -18.67 2.78
N ASP A 161 13.80 -19.20 2.57
CA ASP A 161 15.04 -18.40 2.47
C ASP A 161 14.94 -17.25 1.48
N GLY A 162 14.32 -17.50 0.32
CA GLY A 162 14.07 -16.48 -0.70
C GLY A 162 13.21 -15.33 -0.19
N LEU A 163 12.20 -15.63 0.62
CA LEU A 163 11.33 -14.61 1.22
C LEU A 163 12.08 -13.80 2.28
N ALA A 164 12.91 -14.46 3.09
CA ALA A 164 13.74 -13.79 4.09
C ALA A 164 14.74 -12.82 3.44
N ILE A 165 15.31 -13.20 2.29
CA ILE A 165 16.14 -12.30 1.48
C ILE A 165 15.33 -11.11 0.98
N VAL A 166 14.14 -11.34 0.40
CA VAL A 166 13.29 -10.23 -0.09
C VAL A 166 12.89 -9.28 1.02
N GLN A 167 12.55 -9.79 2.20
CA GLN A 167 12.24 -8.96 3.35
C GLN A 167 13.40 -8.04 3.74
N ARG A 168 14.62 -8.59 3.87
CA ARG A 168 15.82 -7.78 4.18
C ARG A 168 16.11 -6.75 3.09
N CYS A 169 15.94 -7.10 1.82
CA CYS A 169 16.10 -6.14 0.72
C CYS A 169 15.06 -5.01 0.79
N ILE A 170 13.81 -5.32 1.13
CA ILE A 170 12.75 -4.33 1.31
C ILE A 170 13.08 -3.41 2.49
N GLU A 171 13.54 -3.96 3.61
CA GLU A 171 13.97 -3.18 4.78
C GLU A 171 15.13 -2.24 4.42
N ALA A 172 16.15 -2.73 3.72
CA ALA A 172 17.26 -1.91 3.23
C ALA A 172 16.78 -0.83 2.24
N GLN A 173 15.87 -1.15 1.32
CA GLN A 173 15.29 -0.17 0.41
C GLN A 173 14.47 0.90 1.15
N LEU A 174 13.75 0.54 2.21
CA LEU A 174 13.02 1.51 3.02
C LEU A 174 13.95 2.43 3.80
N GLN A 175 15.03 1.89 4.37
CA GLN A 175 16.06 2.65 5.11
C GLN A 175 16.81 3.62 4.20
N GLU A 176 17.25 3.13 3.04
CA GLU A 176 18.02 3.90 2.04
C GLU A 176 17.11 4.69 1.08
N GLN A 177 15.82 4.84 1.39
CA GLN A 177 14.83 5.55 0.57
C GLN A 177 14.81 5.12 -0.91
N GLY A 178 15.09 3.85 -1.17
CA GLY A 178 15.13 3.23 -2.50
C GLY A 178 16.36 3.58 -3.33
N GLN A 179 17.39 4.20 -2.73
CA GLN A 179 18.60 4.65 -3.42
C GLN A 179 19.68 3.56 -3.51
N ILE A 180 19.61 2.51 -2.68
CA ILE A 180 20.55 1.39 -2.74
C ILE A 180 20.51 0.68 -4.11
N PRO A 181 21.66 0.51 -4.79
CA PRO A 181 21.70 -0.19 -6.07
C PRO A 181 21.27 -1.65 -5.98
N ILE A 182 20.53 -2.14 -6.98
CA ILE A 182 20.06 -3.53 -7.01
C ILE A 182 21.23 -4.54 -7.06
N GLN A 183 22.36 -4.14 -7.66
CA GLN A 183 23.61 -4.92 -7.65
C GLN A 183 24.13 -5.12 -6.22
N GLU A 184 24.10 -4.08 -5.41
CA GLU A 184 24.57 -4.12 -4.03
C GLU A 184 23.66 -4.98 -3.16
N LEU A 185 22.33 -4.83 -3.30
CA LEU A 185 21.36 -5.71 -2.63
C LEU A 185 21.58 -7.20 -2.95
N ALA A 186 21.88 -7.51 -4.22
CA ALA A 186 22.14 -8.88 -4.64
C ALA A 186 23.46 -9.41 -4.04
N ARG A 187 24.50 -8.57 -4.03
CA ARG A 187 25.82 -8.88 -3.45
C ARG A 187 25.74 -9.17 -1.95
N GLN A 188 25.03 -8.35 -1.19
CA GLN A 188 24.86 -8.50 0.27
C GLN A 188 24.21 -9.83 0.68
N HIS A 189 23.47 -10.46 -0.23
CA HIS A 189 22.81 -11.75 0.03
C HIS A 189 23.41 -12.91 -0.77
N HIS A 190 24.59 -12.73 -1.38
CA HIS A 190 25.26 -13.73 -2.20
C HIS A 190 24.34 -14.33 -3.27
N ARG A 191 23.62 -13.46 -3.99
CA ARG A 191 22.72 -13.81 -5.09
C ARG A 191 23.09 -13.04 -6.34
N SER A 192 22.80 -13.62 -7.50
CA SER A 192 22.78 -12.87 -8.75
C SER A 192 21.56 -11.94 -8.80
N ILE A 193 21.65 -10.87 -9.59
CA ILE A 193 20.52 -9.95 -9.84
C ILE A 193 19.31 -10.73 -10.37
N ARG A 194 19.52 -11.71 -11.25
CA ARG A 194 18.46 -12.54 -11.83
C ARG A 194 17.74 -13.37 -10.77
N GLN A 195 18.48 -13.96 -9.81
CA GLN A 195 17.88 -14.68 -8.69
C GLN A 195 17.09 -13.73 -7.79
N LEU A 196 17.64 -12.56 -7.48
CA LEU A 196 16.96 -11.57 -6.65
C LEU A 196 15.65 -11.09 -7.31
N GLN A 197 15.68 -10.78 -8.60
CA GLN A 197 14.48 -10.41 -9.37
C GLN A 197 13.43 -11.52 -9.36
N ARG A 198 13.83 -12.78 -9.50
CA ARG A 198 12.92 -13.93 -9.44
C ARG A 198 12.25 -14.04 -8.07
N TYR A 199 13.01 -13.93 -6.97
CA TYR A 199 12.43 -13.95 -5.64
C TYR A 199 11.46 -12.79 -5.41
N PHE A 200 11.84 -11.58 -5.75
CA PHE A 200 10.95 -10.41 -5.64
C PHE A 200 9.63 -10.62 -6.40
N LYS A 201 9.68 -11.07 -7.66
CA LYS A 201 8.48 -11.37 -8.44
C LYS A 201 7.63 -12.47 -7.79
N GLN A 202 8.27 -13.53 -7.30
CA GLN A 202 7.58 -14.65 -6.66
C GLN A 202 6.87 -14.23 -5.35
N TYR A 203 7.49 -13.37 -4.55
CA TYR A 203 7.01 -13.06 -3.21
C TYR A 203 6.19 -11.76 -3.13
N THR A 204 6.32 -10.86 -4.11
CA THR A 204 5.67 -9.53 -4.09
C THR A 204 4.94 -9.18 -5.39
N GLY A 205 5.11 -9.99 -6.44
CA GLY A 205 4.57 -9.73 -7.78
C GLY A 205 5.31 -8.66 -8.59
N ILE A 206 6.25 -7.91 -7.98
CA ILE A 206 7.03 -6.87 -8.67
C ILE A 206 8.54 -7.11 -8.56
N THR A 207 9.32 -6.40 -9.35
CA THR A 207 10.80 -6.46 -9.34
C THR A 207 11.40 -5.57 -8.24
N PRO A 208 12.64 -5.83 -7.78
CA PRO A 208 13.31 -4.97 -6.81
C PRO A 208 13.54 -3.55 -7.34
N LYS A 209 13.66 -3.38 -8.66
CA LYS A 209 13.77 -2.07 -9.31
C LYS A 209 12.45 -1.30 -9.27
N GLN A 210 11.31 -1.97 -9.48
CA GLN A 210 9.99 -1.33 -9.33
C GLN A 210 9.75 -0.90 -7.88
N PHE A 211 10.12 -1.74 -6.90
CA PHE A 211 10.01 -1.38 -5.49
C PHE A 211 10.92 -0.19 -5.13
N ALA A 212 12.20 -0.20 -5.56
CA ALA A 212 13.11 0.93 -5.38
C ALA A 212 12.56 2.25 -5.94
N ARG A 213 12.01 2.22 -7.17
CA ARG A 213 11.37 3.38 -7.81
C ARG A 213 10.20 3.88 -6.98
N LEU A 214 9.35 2.98 -6.49
CA LEU A 214 8.22 3.32 -5.63
C LEU A 214 8.68 4.01 -4.34
N ILE A 215 9.70 3.48 -3.65
CA ILE A 215 10.18 4.06 -2.39
C ILE A 215 10.87 5.42 -2.63
N ARG A 216 11.68 5.57 -3.69
CA ARG A 216 12.25 6.88 -4.08
C ARG A 216 11.17 7.91 -4.35
N PHE A 217 10.16 7.51 -5.12
CA PHE A 217 9.01 8.37 -5.42
C PHE A 217 8.26 8.77 -4.14
N LYS A 218 8.02 7.83 -3.23
CA LYS A 218 7.36 8.10 -1.94
C LYS A 218 8.17 9.07 -1.07
N ALA A 219 9.49 8.90 -1.01
CA ALA A 219 10.39 9.78 -0.26
C ALA A 219 10.35 11.20 -0.82
N LEU A 220 10.53 11.34 -2.14
CA LEU A 220 10.38 12.61 -2.85
C LEU A 220 9.02 13.23 -2.56
N TYR A 221 7.94 12.46 -2.72
CA TYR A 221 6.59 12.97 -2.58
C TYR A 221 6.34 13.53 -1.18
N LYS A 222 6.76 12.78 -0.15
CA LYS A 222 6.64 13.18 1.26
C LYS A 222 7.30 14.54 1.52
N ASP A 223 8.49 14.76 0.95
CA ASP A 223 9.26 15.97 1.17
C ASP A 223 8.79 17.13 0.28
N SER A 224 8.32 16.84 -0.95
CA SER A 224 7.79 17.84 -1.89
C SER A 224 6.44 18.45 -1.50
N VAL A 225 5.64 17.71 -0.73
CA VAL A 225 4.39 18.25 -0.16
C VAL A 225 4.69 19.15 1.03
N ILE A 226 5.87 18.99 1.64
CA ILE A 226 6.34 19.82 2.76
C ILE A 226 7.07 21.07 2.24
N ARG A 227 7.65 21.03 1.03
CA ARG A 227 8.33 22.17 0.38
C ARG A 227 8.15 22.09 -1.13
N GLU A 228 7.68 23.17 -1.76
CA GLU A 228 7.56 23.33 -3.21
C GLU A 228 8.66 22.56 -3.96
N VAL A 229 8.30 21.72 -4.94
CA VAL A 229 9.27 21.04 -5.82
C VAL A 229 10.01 22.12 -6.60
N GLN A 230 11.09 22.65 -6.03
CA GLN A 230 11.97 23.53 -6.77
C GLN A 230 12.71 22.69 -7.82
N PRO A 231 12.77 23.15 -9.08
CA PRO A 231 13.58 22.52 -10.11
C PRO A 231 15.02 22.33 -9.60
N GLY A 232 15.48 21.08 -9.49
CA GLY A 232 16.84 20.74 -9.05
C GLY A 232 16.93 19.87 -7.80
N ASN A 233 15.88 19.76 -6.99
CA ASN A 233 15.93 18.97 -5.75
C ASN A 233 15.76 17.44 -5.96
N TYR A 234 15.80 16.94 -7.21
CA TYR A 234 15.65 15.51 -7.51
C TYR A 234 16.95 14.71 -7.31
N PHE A 235 18.12 15.35 -7.33
CA PHE A 235 19.40 14.67 -7.13
C PHE A 235 19.51 14.00 -5.76
N GLN A 236 19.00 14.64 -4.69
CA GLN A 236 19.03 14.08 -3.33
C GLN A 236 18.16 12.82 -3.14
N TYR A 237 17.27 12.52 -4.10
CA TYR A 237 16.46 11.29 -4.10
C TYR A 237 17.01 10.22 -5.05
N GLY A 238 18.25 10.39 -5.54
CA GLY A 238 18.92 9.42 -6.41
C GLY A 238 18.48 9.48 -7.88
N TYR A 239 18.08 10.65 -8.37
CA TYR A 239 17.84 10.89 -9.81
C TYR A 239 19.08 11.52 -10.47
N PHE A 240 19.55 10.90 -11.54
CA PHE A 240 20.72 11.37 -12.31
C PHE A 240 20.48 12.64 -13.12
N ASP A 241 19.26 12.86 -13.60
CA ASP A 241 18.89 14.02 -14.41
C ASP A 241 17.38 14.30 -14.33
N GLN A 242 16.98 15.46 -14.84
CA GLN A 242 15.58 15.91 -14.84
C GLN A 242 14.66 15.01 -15.68
N MET A 243 15.13 14.43 -16.78
CA MET A 243 14.32 13.56 -17.63
C MET A 243 14.03 12.23 -16.95
N HIS A 244 15.02 11.63 -16.28
CA HIS A 244 14.85 10.42 -15.47
C HIS A 244 13.87 10.68 -14.33
N PHE A 245 14.00 11.83 -13.65
CA PHE A 245 13.06 12.28 -12.64
C PHE A 245 11.63 12.40 -13.19
N ILE A 246 11.41 13.16 -14.27
CA ILE A 246 10.08 13.37 -14.87
C ILE A 246 9.46 12.04 -15.33
N LYS A 247 10.26 11.15 -15.92
CA LYS A 247 9.81 9.82 -16.36
C LYS A 247 9.35 8.96 -15.18
N ASP A 248 10.13 8.91 -14.10
CA ASP A 248 9.76 8.16 -12.89
C ASP A 248 8.54 8.77 -12.19
N PHE A 249 8.49 10.10 -12.08
CA PHE A 249 7.36 10.82 -11.49
C PHE A 249 6.06 10.55 -12.27
N LYS A 250 6.08 10.71 -13.59
CA LYS A 250 4.93 10.42 -14.45
C LYS A 250 4.54 8.93 -14.41
N ALA A 251 5.51 8.03 -14.26
CA ALA A 251 5.23 6.60 -14.13
C ALA A 251 4.53 6.22 -12.82
N HIS A 252 4.58 7.05 -11.77
CA HIS A 252 3.91 6.81 -10.49
C HIS A 252 2.66 7.66 -10.27
N LEU A 253 2.68 8.93 -10.69
CA LEU A 253 1.55 9.87 -10.57
C LEU A 253 0.69 9.99 -11.82
N GLY A 254 1.12 9.47 -12.98
CA GLY A 254 0.42 9.64 -14.26
C GLY A 254 0.54 11.02 -14.91
N ILE A 255 0.93 12.04 -14.14
CA ILE A 255 1.08 13.43 -14.57
C ILE A 255 2.50 13.94 -14.29
N THR A 256 2.88 15.06 -14.91
CA THR A 256 4.19 15.68 -14.68
C THR A 256 4.21 16.45 -13.35
N PRO A 257 5.39 16.72 -12.77
CA PRO A 257 5.50 17.55 -11.57
C PRO A 257 4.81 18.90 -11.70
N THR A 258 4.94 19.57 -12.85
CA THR A 258 4.28 20.84 -13.14
C THR A 258 2.76 20.74 -13.11
N ALA A 259 2.18 19.72 -13.74
CA ALA A 259 0.74 19.52 -13.78
C ALA A 259 0.11 19.13 -12.43
N VAL A 260 0.91 18.69 -11.45
CA VAL A 260 0.44 18.48 -10.07
C VAL A 260 0.22 19.81 -9.37
N ALA A 261 1.12 20.79 -9.57
CA ALA A 261 1.02 22.11 -8.95
C ALA A 261 -0.25 22.86 -9.36
N ASP A 262 -0.75 22.58 -10.56
CA ASP A 262 -1.95 23.20 -11.14
C ASP A 262 -3.28 22.49 -10.76
N ARG A 263 -3.24 21.45 -9.90
CA ARG A 263 -4.44 20.66 -9.55
C ARG A 263 -4.75 20.68 -8.06
N ASP A 264 -6.02 20.92 -7.75
CA ASP A 264 -6.57 20.76 -6.40
C ASP A 264 -6.77 19.28 -6.05
N PHE A 265 -5.71 18.63 -5.57
CA PHE A 265 -5.81 17.34 -4.88
C PHE A 265 -5.66 17.55 -3.38
N GLN A 266 -6.59 17.01 -2.58
CA GLN A 266 -6.47 17.11 -1.12
C GLN A 266 -5.61 15.97 -0.57
N LEU A 267 -4.40 16.33 -0.13
CA LEU A 267 -3.40 15.41 0.40
C LEU A 267 -3.52 15.18 1.91
N GLN A 268 -4.28 16.04 2.58
CA GLN A 268 -4.46 16.05 4.04
C GLN A 268 -5.72 15.32 4.50
N ASN A 269 -6.49 14.76 3.57
CA ASN A 269 -7.72 14.05 3.87
C ASN A 269 -7.49 12.65 4.43
N GLU A 270 -8.51 12.11 5.09
CA GLU A 270 -8.42 10.86 5.86
C GLU A 270 -8.01 9.65 5.02
N MET A 271 -8.42 9.54 3.74
CA MET A 271 -7.93 8.42 2.90
C MET A 271 -6.47 8.58 2.50
N ALA A 272 -5.93 9.80 2.43
CA ALA A 272 -4.49 10.01 2.26
C ALA A 272 -3.70 9.65 3.54
N ARG A 273 -4.37 9.62 4.71
CA ARG A 273 -3.75 9.09 5.95
C ARG A 273 -3.56 7.59 5.91
N ILE A 274 -4.36 6.84 5.13
CA ILE A 274 -4.13 5.42 4.87
C ILE A 274 -2.70 5.21 4.35
N SER A 275 -2.26 5.98 3.35
CA SER A 275 -0.88 5.91 2.83
C SER A 275 0.22 6.24 3.85
N ARG A 276 -0.11 6.92 4.95
CA ARG A 276 0.83 7.31 6.02
C ARG A 276 0.85 6.34 7.20
N SER A 277 -0.29 5.73 7.52
CA SER A 277 -0.44 4.64 8.50
C SER A 277 0.32 3.38 8.09
#